data_AF-A0A6A3Y130-F1
#
_entry.id   AF-A0A6A3Y130-F1
#
_cell.length_a   1.000
_cell.length_b   1.000
_cell.length_c   1.000
_cell.angle_alpha   90.00
_cell.angle_beta   90.00
_cell.angle_gamma   90.00
#
_symmetry.space_group_name_H-M   'P 1'
#
loop_
_entity.id
_entity.type
_entity.pdbx_description
1 polymer ?
#
loop_
_entity_poly.entity_id
_entity_poly.type
_entity_poly.pdbx_seq_one_letter_code
_entity_poly.pdbx_strand_id
1 'polypeptide(L)'
;MSAGVGFNKATPPDSKYVVNGTTVKFESHYSFWAGKLGLQTTTKEGETQDLITWEQLTEEARIGLSDADLDVYWSMRKVVMPLADDVFMEKLKNAYPF
;
A
#
# COMPACT_ATOMS: atom_id res chain seq x y z
N MET A 1 5.13 3.28 2.95
CA MET A 1 3.68 3.53 3.05
C MET A 1 3.24 4.37 1.85
N SER A 2 2.19 3.98 1.11
CA SER A 2 1.68 4.79 -0.02
C SER A 2 1.15 6.14 0.48
N ALA A 3 1.53 7.27 -0.11
CA ALA A 3 1.18 8.61 0.37
C ALA A 3 0.37 9.44 -0.65
N GLY A 4 -0.38 8.75 -1.52
CA GLY A 4 -1.07 9.33 -2.67
C GLY A 4 -0.12 9.71 -3.82
N VAL A 5 1.00 10.38 -3.53
CA VAL A 5 2.13 10.57 -4.45
C VAL A 5 3.38 10.02 -3.79
N GLY A 6 3.96 8.97 -4.36
CA GLY A 6 5.15 8.32 -3.82
C GLY A 6 4.90 7.60 -2.49
N PHE A 7 5.95 7.51 -1.68
CA PHE A 7 5.97 6.72 -0.45
C PHE A 7 6.48 7.53 0.74
N ASN A 8 5.74 7.46 1.84
CA ASN A 8 6.26 7.81 3.16
C ASN A 8 7.11 6.64 3.69
N LYS A 9 8.31 6.94 4.19
CA LYS A 9 9.37 6.00 4.55
C LYS A 9 9.77 6.24 6.00
N ALA A 10 10.01 5.17 6.76
CA ALA A 10 10.51 5.23 8.12
C ALA A 10 11.47 4.07 8.36
N THR A 11 12.72 4.37 8.72
CA THR A 11 13.73 3.34 9.01
C THR A 11 14.61 3.73 10.21
N PRO A 12 14.57 2.98 11.33
CA PRO A 12 13.55 1.99 11.67
C PRO A 12 12.17 2.67 11.90
N PRO A 13 11.05 1.94 11.79
CA PRO A 13 9.76 2.42 12.29
C PRO A 13 9.83 2.73 13.80
N ASP A 14 9.19 3.82 14.24
CA ASP A 14 9.09 4.17 15.66
C ASP A 14 8.33 3.07 16.43
N SER A 15 8.88 2.66 17.57
CA SER A 15 8.40 1.51 18.36
C SER A 15 6.95 1.65 18.83
N LYS A 16 6.45 2.88 19.03
CA LYS A 16 5.04 3.11 19.42
C LYS A 16 4.03 2.66 18.34
N TYR A 17 4.50 2.47 17.11
CA TYR A 17 3.71 1.97 15.99
C TYR A 17 3.89 0.47 15.74
N VAL A 18 4.72 -0.23 16.53
CA VAL A 18 5.04 -1.65 16.32
C VAL A 18 4.54 -2.48 17.51
N VAL A 19 3.71 -3.49 17.23
CA VAL A 19 3.21 -4.47 18.20
C VAL A 19 4.11 -5.69 18.20
N ASN A 20 4.52 -6.14 19.39
CA ASN A 20 5.37 -7.32 19.61
C ASN A 20 6.68 -7.34 18.79
N GLY A 21 7.17 -6.17 18.36
CA GLY A 21 8.38 -6.03 17.55
C GLY A 21 8.25 -6.45 16.08
N THR A 22 7.11 -7.01 15.65
CA THR A 22 6.96 -7.59 14.30
C THR A 22 5.83 -6.99 13.49
N THR A 23 4.84 -6.36 14.13
CA THR A 23 3.61 -5.94 13.46
C THR A 23 3.48 -4.43 13.46
N VAL A 24 3.61 -3.80 12.28
CA VAL A 24 3.45 -2.36 12.14
C VAL A 24 1.97 -1.99 12.03
N LYS A 25 1.53 -0.99 12.80
CA LYS A 25 0.16 -0.47 12.77
C LYS A 25 0.02 0.62 11.72
N PHE A 26 -0.93 0.45 10.81
CA PHE A 26 -1.27 1.43 9.78
C PHE A 26 -2.72 1.90 9.92
N GLU A 27 -2.98 3.12 9.46
CA GLU A 27 -4.34 3.59 9.18
C GLU A 27 -4.43 4.11 7.75
N SER A 28 -5.63 3.98 7.17
CA SER A 28 -5.99 4.72 5.97
C SER A 28 -6.26 6.17 6.37
N HIS A 29 -5.47 7.09 5.82
CA HIS A 29 -5.51 8.50 6.15
C HIS A 29 -5.83 9.34 4.92
N TYR A 30 -6.81 10.23 5.08
CA TYR A 30 -7.16 11.24 4.08
C TYR A 30 -6.66 12.62 4.54
N SER A 31 -5.75 13.20 3.77
CA SER A 31 -5.33 14.59 3.95
C SER A 31 -6.24 15.51 3.14
N PHE A 32 -7.12 16.24 3.83
CA PHE A 32 -8.03 17.20 3.21
C PHE A 32 -7.28 18.27 2.41
N TRP A 33 -6.26 18.90 3.01
CA TRP A 33 -5.47 19.96 2.39
C TRP A 33 -4.66 19.50 1.17
N ALA A 34 -4.20 18.24 1.17
CA ALA A 34 -3.45 17.70 0.05
C ALA A 34 -4.34 16.97 -0.97
N GLY A 35 -5.64 16.78 -0.69
CA GLY A 35 -6.55 15.96 -1.49
C GLY A 35 -6.01 14.55 -1.73
N LYS A 36 -5.38 13.93 -0.72
CA LYS A 36 -4.66 12.66 -0.86
C LYS A 36 -5.14 11.63 0.14
N LEU A 37 -5.47 10.44 -0.37
CA LEU A 37 -5.62 9.22 0.43
C LEU A 37 -4.29 8.44 0.42
N GLY A 38 -3.94 7.87 1.56
CA GLY A 38 -2.75 7.03 1.69
C GLY A 38 -2.73 6.25 3.00
N LEU A 39 -1.64 5.54 3.23
CA LEU A 39 -1.35 4.85 4.48
C LEU A 39 -0.37 5.68 5.33
N GLN A 40 -0.60 5.68 6.64
CA GLN A 40 0.36 6.19 7.61
C GLN A 40 0.42 5.31 8.85
N THR A 41 1.54 5.36 9.58
CA THR A 41 1.66 4.68 10.88
C THR A 41 0.72 5.31 11.91
N THR A 42 0.14 4.49 12.79
CA THR A 42 -0.84 4.95 13.79
C THR A 42 -0.59 4.31 15.16
N THR A 43 -1.00 4.99 16.23
CA THR A 43 -1.03 4.41 17.58
C THR A 43 -2.32 3.66 17.87
N LYS A 44 -3.38 3.88 17.08
CA LYS A 44 -4.68 3.23 17.25
C LYS A 44 -4.57 1.73 17.08
N GLU A 45 -5.40 0.99 17.82
CA GLU A 45 -5.60 -0.43 17.57
C GLU A 45 -6.30 -0.65 16.22
N GLY A 46 -5.95 -1.75 15.56
CA GLY A 46 -6.51 -2.14 14.27
C GLY A 46 -6.71 -3.65 14.25
N GLU A 47 -6.94 -4.18 13.05
CA GLU A 47 -7.26 -5.59 12.83
C GLU A 47 -6.33 -6.21 11.79
N THR A 48 -6.27 -7.54 11.78
CA THR A 48 -5.62 -8.33 10.73
C THR A 48 -6.65 -8.88 9.75
N GLN A 49 -6.24 -9.15 8.51
CA GLN A 49 -7.08 -9.72 7.46
C GLN A 49 -6.51 -11.07 7.03
N ASP A 50 -7.37 -11.93 6.46
CA ASP A 50 -6.92 -13.18 5.85
C ASP A 50 -5.98 -12.87 4.67
N LEU A 51 -4.77 -13.43 4.73
CA LEU A 51 -3.72 -13.17 3.76
C LEU A 51 -3.78 -14.20 2.63
N ILE A 52 -3.90 -13.70 1.39
CA ILE A 52 -3.58 -14.43 0.17
C ILE A 52 -2.42 -13.71 -0.56
N THR A 53 -1.35 -14.43 -0.81
CA THR A 53 -0.15 -13.92 -1.51
C THR A 53 -0.33 -13.97 -3.02
N TRP A 54 0.46 -13.19 -3.76
CA TRP A 54 0.39 -13.14 -5.23
C TRP A 54 0.63 -14.52 -5.88
N GLU A 55 1.54 -15.29 -5.28
CA GLU A 55 1.90 -16.65 -5.70
C GLU A 55 0.80 -17.68 -5.38
N GLN A 56 -0.04 -17.42 -4.38
CA GLN A 56 -1.17 -18.28 -4.02
C GLN A 56 -2.40 -18.05 -4.90
N LEU A 57 -2.46 -16.94 -5.63
CA LEU A 57 -3.56 -16.67 -6.56
C LEU A 57 -3.54 -17.64 -7.75
N THR A 58 -4.71 -17.90 -8.32
CA THR A 58 -4.79 -18.57 -9.61
C THR A 58 -4.26 -17.65 -10.71
N GLU A 59 -3.94 -18.23 -11.86
CA GLU A 59 -3.46 -17.44 -12.99
C GLU A 59 -4.51 -16.44 -13.47
N GLU A 60 -5.78 -16.86 -13.51
CA GLU A 60 -6.90 -16.01 -13.91
C GLU A 60 -7.08 -14.83 -12.96
N ALA A 61 -6.85 -15.03 -11.65
CA ALA A 61 -6.92 -13.95 -10.67
C ALA A 61 -5.76 -12.95 -10.84
N ARG A 62 -4.54 -13.41 -11.12
CA ARG A 62 -3.40 -12.52 -11.41
C ARG A 62 -3.63 -11.71 -12.69
N ILE A 63 -4.07 -12.35 -13.76
CA ILE A 63 -4.42 -11.68 -15.02
C ILE A 63 -5.53 -10.65 -14.78
N GLY A 64 -6.62 -11.07 -14.13
CA GLY A 64 -7.76 -10.19 -13.84
C GLY A 64 -7.38 -8.97 -13.01
N LEU A 65 -6.50 -9.10 -12.01
CA LEU A 65 -6.01 -7.98 -11.22
C LEU A 65 -5.03 -7.08 -11.99
N SER A 66 -4.26 -7.64 -12.91
CA SER A 66 -3.29 -6.88 -13.71
C SER A 66 -3.97 -6.05 -14.80
N ASP A 67 -5.02 -6.60 -15.41
CA ASP A 67 -5.75 -5.98 -16.52
C ASP A 67 -6.95 -5.13 -16.06
N ALA A 68 -7.33 -5.20 -14.79
CA ALA A 68 -8.45 -4.44 -14.26
C ALA A 68 -8.24 -2.93 -14.39
N ASP A 69 -9.24 -2.25 -14.95
CA ASP A 69 -9.35 -0.80 -14.85
C ASP A 69 -9.87 -0.42 -13.47
N LEU A 70 -8.95 0.03 -12.61
CA LEU A 70 -9.23 0.48 -11.25
C LEU A 70 -9.36 2.02 -11.17
N ASP A 71 -9.32 2.70 -12.32
CA ASP A 71 -9.41 4.15 -12.36
C ASP A 71 -10.81 4.61 -11.96
N VAL A 72 -10.86 5.76 -11.28
CA VAL A 72 -12.12 6.35 -10.83
C VAL A 72 -12.28 7.68 -11.53
N TYR A 73 -13.42 7.91 -12.18
CA TYR A 73 -13.68 9.06 -13.07
C TYR A 73 -13.30 10.44 -12.49
N TRP A 74 -13.48 10.63 -11.19
CA TRP A 74 -13.17 11.90 -10.50
C TRP A 74 -11.70 12.03 -10.07
N SER A 75 -10.90 10.98 -10.22
CA SER A 75 -9.48 10.94 -9.91
C SER A 75 -8.66 11.11 -11.19
N MET A 76 -7.83 12.15 -11.25
CA MET A 76 -6.83 12.30 -12.32
C MET A 76 -5.63 11.35 -12.17
N ARG A 77 -5.72 10.34 -11.30
CA ARG A 77 -4.63 9.41 -11.00
C ARG A 77 -4.99 8.02 -11.43
N LYS A 78 -4.07 7.41 -12.18
CA LYS A 78 -4.12 6.00 -12.53
C LYS A 78 -3.96 5.16 -11.27
N VAL A 79 -4.91 4.27 -11.02
CA VAL A 79 -4.84 3.25 -9.98
C VAL A 79 -4.42 1.95 -10.65
N VAL A 80 -3.33 1.36 -10.16
CA VAL A 80 -2.79 0.10 -10.69
C VAL A 80 -2.62 -0.90 -9.55
N MET A 81 -2.75 -2.19 -9.84
CA MET A 81 -2.45 -3.24 -8.89
C MET A 81 -0.96 -3.19 -8.53
N PRO A 82 -0.58 -2.89 -7.27
CA PRO A 82 0.82 -2.63 -6.92
C PRO A 82 1.71 -3.88 -6.91
N LEU A 83 1.12 -5.07 -7.02
CA LEU A 83 1.82 -6.35 -7.07
C LEU A 83 1.92 -6.95 -8.48
N ALA A 84 1.35 -6.28 -9.51
CA ALA A 84 1.54 -6.70 -10.89
C ALA A 84 3.03 -6.65 -11.26
N ASP A 85 3.49 -7.58 -12.10
CA ASP A 85 4.92 -7.88 -12.27
C ASP A 85 5.77 -6.67 -12.70
N ASP A 86 5.29 -5.86 -13.66
CA ASP A 86 5.97 -4.67 -14.17
C ASP A 86 5.90 -3.49 -13.19
N VAL A 87 4.83 -3.41 -12.39
CA VAL A 87 4.61 -2.37 -11.39
C VAL A 87 5.40 -2.64 -10.11
N PHE A 88 5.47 -3.90 -9.67
CA PHE A 88 6.01 -4.28 -8.36
C PHE A 88 7.46 -3.85 -8.18
N MET A 89 8.31 -4.12 -9.17
CA MET A 89 9.74 -3.77 -9.10
C MET A 89 9.96 -2.25 -9.08
N GLU A 90 9.16 -1.50 -9.81
CA GLU A 90 9.20 -0.03 -9.77
C GLU A 90 8.79 0.50 -8.39
N LYS A 91 7.68 -0.02 -7.84
CA LYS A 91 7.19 0.35 -6.50
C LYS A 91 8.21 -0.01 -5.43
N LEU A 92 8.83 -1.18 -5.52
CA LEU A 92 9.86 -1.63 -4.58
C LEU A 92 11.07 -0.68 -4.57
N LYS A 93 11.58 -0.32 -5.75
CA LYS A 93 12.68 0.65 -5.89
C LYS A 93 12.30 2.02 -5.29
N ASN A 94 11.10 2.50 -5.59
CA ASN A 94 10.63 3.80 -5.10
C ASN A 94 10.37 3.79 -3.58
N ALA A 95 9.97 2.65 -3.02
CA ALA A 95 9.69 2.46 -1.60
C ALA A 95 10.95 2.22 -0.75
N TYR A 96 12.09 1.91 -1.36
CA TYR A 96 13.35 1.63 -0.66
C TYR A 96 13.71 2.76 0.33
N PRO A 97 13.85 2.48 1.63
CA PRO A 97 13.97 3.51 2.67
C PRO A 97 15.40 3.88 3.05
N PHE A 98 16.42 3.33 2.38
CA PHE A 98 17.84 3.59 2.65
C PHE A 98 18.52 4.31 1.49
#